data_AF-A0AAV3SH87-F1
#
_entry.id   AF-A0AAV3SH87-F1
#
_cell.length_a   1.000
_cell.length_b   1.000
_cell.length_c   1.000
_cell.angle_alpha   90.00
_cell.angle_beta   90.00
_cell.angle_gamma   90.00
#
_symmetry.space_group_name_H-M   'P 1'
#
loop_
_entity.id
_entity.type
_entity.pdbx_description
1 polymer ?
#
loop_
_entity_poly.entity_id
_entity_poly.type
_entity_poly.pdbx_seq_one_letter_code
_entity_poly.pdbx_strand_id
1 'polypeptide(L)'
;MSEGYVLEIKPSARRQSSRAGEWVHEEGPRRLFESKALAREWASERRVGVWVQDAAPHDTSGVDGYLVGGQRAGAARRTGRQTSL
;
A
#
# COMPACT_ATOMS: atom_id res chain seq x y z
N MET A 1 7.57 -1.43 22.66
CA MET A 1 6.36 -1.87 21.95
C MET A 1 6.58 -1.52 20.51
N SER A 2 6.78 -2.50 19.62
CA SER A 2 6.89 -2.21 18.20
C SER A 2 5.49 -1.79 17.74
N GLU A 3 5.29 -0.50 17.55
CA GLU A 3 4.09 0.03 16.89
C GLU A 3 4.04 -0.65 15.52
N GLY A 4 3.11 -1.60 15.38
CA GLY A 4 3.00 -2.40 14.16
C GLY A 4 2.69 -1.51 12.97
N TYR A 5 3.08 -1.96 11.78
CA TYR A 5 2.88 -1.25 10.52
C TYR A 5 1.47 -1.51 9.98
N VAL A 6 0.60 -0.51 10.04
CA VAL A 6 -0.76 -0.55 9.51
C VAL A 6 -0.74 -0.20 8.03
N LEU A 7 -1.14 -1.16 7.19
CA LEU A 7 -1.24 -1.01 5.75
C LEU A 7 -2.72 -0.99 5.32
N GLU A 8 -3.13 0.03 4.58
CA GLU A 8 -4.48 0.08 3.99
C GLU A 8 -4.49 -0.34 2.51
N ILE A 9 -5.38 -1.25 2.16
CA ILE A 9 -5.55 -1.80 0.82
C ILE A 9 -6.52 -0.92 0.03
N LYS A 10 -5.97 -0.12 -0.89
CA LYS A 10 -6.77 0.79 -1.72
C LYS A 10 -7.55 0.05 -2.81
N PRO A 11 -8.68 0.60 -3.29
CA PRO A 11 -9.47 0.02 -4.37
C PRO A 11 -8.66 -0.28 -5.65
N SER A 12 -7.62 0.51 -5.95
CA SER A 12 -6.75 0.25 -7.10
C SER A 12 -5.96 -1.05 -6.97
N ALA A 13 -5.55 -1.43 -5.75
CA ALA A 13 -4.91 -2.72 -5.51
C ALA A 13 -5.88 -3.88 -5.68
N ARG A 14 -7.14 -3.71 -5.23
CA ARG A 14 -8.20 -4.72 -5.37
C ARG A 14 -8.53 -5.01 -6.83
N ARG A 15 -8.52 -3.97 -7.69
CA ARG A 15 -8.73 -4.13 -9.14
C ARG A 15 -7.58 -4.86 -9.85
N GLN A 16 -6.36 -4.70 -9.36
CA GLN A 16 -5.17 -5.31 -9.96
C GLN A 16 -4.85 -6.70 -9.40
N SER A 17 -5.35 -7.04 -8.21
CA SER A 17 -5.08 -8.31 -7.54
C SER A 17 -6.35 -8.84 -6.91
N SER A 18 -6.88 -9.94 -7.46
CA SER A 18 -8.03 -10.66 -6.90
C SER A 18 -7.79 -11.06 -5.45
N ARG A 19 -6.59 -11.56 -5.13
CA ARG A 19 -6.16 -11.89 -3.77
C ARG A 19 -6.18 -10.70 -2.80
N ALA A 20 -5.94 -9.48 -3.28
CA ALA A 20 -6.10 -8.28 -2.46
C ALA A 20 -7.58 -7.92 -2.27
N GLY A 21 -8.43 -8.14 -3.29
CA GLY A 21 -9.88 -8.02 -3.17
C GLY A 21 -10.49 -9.03 -2.18
N GLU A 22 -10.12 -10.30 -2.30
CA GLU A 22 -10.52 -11.39 -1.40
C GLU A 22 -10.14 -11.08 0.04
N TRP A 23 -8.89 -10.68 0.29
CA TRP A 23 -8.47 -10.29 1.65
C TRP A 23 -9.35 -9.18 2.23
N VAL A 24 -9.65 -8.15 1.43
CA VAL A 24 -10.50 -7.06 1.91
C VAL A 24 -11.92 -7.52 2.19
N HIS A 25 -12.42 -8.48 1.44
CA HIS A 25 -13.74 -9.04 1.66
C HIS A 25 -13.82 -9.79 2.99
N GLU A 26 -12.80 -10.60 3.29
CA GLU A 26 -12.75 -11.45 4.49
C GLU A 26 -12.34 -10.67 5.76
N GLU A 27 -11.28 -9.87 5.67
CA GLU A 27 -10.58 -9.27 6.82
C GLU A 27 -10.72 -7.74 6.88
N GLY A 28 -11.24 -7.13 5.82
CA GLY A 28 -11.40 -5.69 5.71
C GLY A 28 -10.20 -4.97 5.05
N PRO A 29 -10.30 -3.63 4.91
CA PRO A 29 -9.38 -2.84 4.10
C PRO A 29 -8.02 -2.60 4.76
N ARG A 30 -7.84 -2.92 6.03
CA ARG A 30 -6.62 -2.61 6.78
C ARG A 30 -5.97 -3.89 7.27
N ARG A 31 -4.64 -3.92 7.21
CA ARG A 31 -3.85 -5.05 7.66
C ARG A 31 -2.69 -4.56 8.51
N LEU A 32 -2.57 -5.12 9.71
CA LEU A 32 -1.44 -4.88 10.60
C LEU A 32 -0.30 -5.84 10.24
N PHE A 33 0.91 -5.32 10.25
CA PHE A 33 2.15 -6.08 10.14
C PHE A 33 3.03 -5.76 11.33
N GLU A 34 3.92 -6.69 11.71
CA GLU A 34 4.90 -6.41 12.78
C GLU A 34 5.96 -5.41 12.31
N SER A 35 6.17 -5.30 10.99
CA SER A 35 7.10 -4.34 10.41
C SER A 35 6.75 -3.99 8.97
N LYS A 36 7.29 -2.85 8.54
CA LYS A 36 7.25 -2.38 7.16
C LYS A 36 7.91 -3.35 6.17
N ALA A 37 8.95 -4.05 6.58
CA ALA A 37 9.64 -5.02 5.74
C ALA A 37 8.70 -6.17 5.38
N LEU A 38 8.01 -6.73 6.39
CA LEU A 38 7.01 -7.77 6.20
C LEU A 38 5.85 -7.31 5.31
N ALA A 39 5.39 -6.07 5.46
CA ALA A 39 4.35 -5.52 4.59
C ALA A 39 4.78 -5.48 3.11
N ARG A 40 6.05 -5.15 2.85
CA ARG A 40 6.62 -5.10 1.49
C ARG A 40 6.85 -6.49 0.91
N GLU A 41 7.35 -7.43 1.70
CA GLU A 41 7.50 -8.83 1.31
C GLU A 41 6.15 -9.42 0.95
N TRP A 42 5.15 -9.23 1.82
CA TRP A 42 3.77 -9.63 1.57
C TRP A 42 3.19 -9.04 0.28
N ALA A 43 3.48 -7.77 -0.04
CA ALA A 43 3.06 -7.18 -1.31
C ALA A 43 3.80 -7.78 -2.51
N SER A 44 5.09 -8.10 -2.36
CA SER A 44 5.91 -8.71 -3.41
C SER A 44 5.42 -10.12 -3.81
N GLU A 45 4.89 -10.89 -2.85
CA GLU A 45 4.32 -12.22 -3.09
C GLU A 45 3.07 -12.21 -3.99
N ARG A 46 2.41 -11.05 -4.14
CA ARG A 46 1.23 -10.90 -5.01
C ARG A 46 1.57 -10.78 -6.50
N ARG A 47 2.86 -10.92 -6.83
CA ARG A 47 3.51 -11.13 -8.14
C ARG A 47 3.26 -10.12 -9.25
N VAL A 48 2.16 -9.36 -9.29
CA VAL A 48 1.97 -8.37 -10.36
C VAL A 48 1.09 -7.17 -9.98
N GLY A 49 1.58 -5.98 -10.31
CA GLY A 49 0.77 -4.76 -10.40
C GLY A 49 0.40 -4.08 -9.08
N VAL A 50 0.89 -4.54 -7.93
CA VAL A 50 0.66 -3.92 -6.61
C VAL A 50 1.97 -3.63 -5.87
N TRP A 51 2.02 -2.55 -5.09
CA TRP A 51 3.17 -2.20 -4.24
C TRP A 51 2.74 -1.43 -2.99
N VAL A 52 3.61 -1.44 -1.96
CA VAL A 52 3.44 -0.62 -0.75
C VAL A 52 3.94 0.79 -1.03
N GLN A 53 3.10 1.77 -0.75
CA GLN A 53 3.41 3.19 -0.74
C GLN A 53 3.34 3.69 0.71
N ASP A 54 4.40 4.34 1.17
CA ASP A 54 4.43 4.92 2.52
C ASP A 54 3.40 6.05 2.64
N ALA A 55 2.75 6.15 3.79
CA ALA A 55 1.91 7.30 4.09
C ALA A 55 2.77 8.56 4.18
N ALA A 56 2.21 9.71 3.77
CA ALA A 56 2.92 10.97 3.89
C ALA A 56 3.07 11.35 5.38
N PRO A 57 4.12 12.09 5.78
CA PRO A 57 4.29 12.48 7.18
C PRO A 57 3.15 13.32 7.77
N HIS A 58 2.35 13.95 6.91
CA HIS A 58 1.18 14.76 7.27
C HIS A 58 -0.14 14.02 7.04
N ASP A 59 -0.09 12.72 6.78
CA ASP A 59 -1.28 11.91 6.56
C ASP A 59 -1.98 11.61 7.90
N THR A 60 -3.24 12.04 8.01
CA THR A 60 -4.05 11.89 9.22
C THR A 60 -4.91 10.63 9.22
N SER A 61 -4.75 9.74 8.25
CA SER A 61 -5.53 8.50 8.12
C SER A 61 -5.24 7.44 9.20
N GLY A 62 -4.16 7.61 9.96
CA GLY A 62 -3.75 6.68 11.01
C GLY A 62 -3.21 5.36 10.46
N VAL A 63 -2.64 5.37 9.26
CA VAL A 63 -1.98 4.21 8.65
C VAL A 63 -0.55 4.55 8.26
N ASP A 64 0.34 3.56 8.32
CA ASP A 64 1.75 3.72 7.99
C ASP A 64 2.03 3.58 6.49
N GLY A 65 1.08 3.01 5.76
CA GLY A 65 1.13 2.99 4.30
C GLY A 65 -0.09 2.39 3.63
N TYR A 66 0.02 2.31 2.31
CA TYR A 66 -1.05 1.91 1.41
C TYR A 66 -0.56 0.83 0.45
N LEU A 67 -1.35 -0.23 0.30
CA LEU A 67 -1.23 -1.10 -0.87
C LEU A 67 -1.97 -0.44 -2.02
N VAL A 68 -1.23 -0.11 -3.08
CA VAL A 68 -1.77 0.50 -4.29
C VAL A 68 -1.51 -0.41 -5.47
N GLY A 69 -2.45 -0.42 -6.42
CA GLY A 69 -2.32 -1.15 -7.68
C GLY A 69 -2.24 -0.21 -8.87
N GLY A 70 -1.47 -0.59 -9.90
CA GLY A 70 -1.43 0.09 -11.19
C GLY A 70 -0.20 -0.30 -12.01
N GLN A 71 0.01 0.40 -13.12
CA GLN A 71 1.34 0.46 -13.71
C GLN A 71 2.18 1.35 -12.80
N ARG A 72 3.29 0.81 -12.29
CA ARG A 72 4.31 1.61 -11.63
C ARG A 72 4.83 2.59 -12.68
N ALA A 73 4.24 3.79 -12.77
CA ALA A 73 4.87 4.91 -13.43
C ALA A 73 6.27 4.96 -12.83
N GLY A 74 7.29 4.77 -13.67
CA GLY A 74 8.58 4.19 -13.31
C GLY A 74 9.24 4.81 -12.07
N ALA A 75 10.28 4.16 -11.57
CA ALA A 75 11.09 4.52 -10.41
C ALA A 75 11.75 5.94 -10.45
N ALA A 76 10.99 6.99 -10.73
CA ALA A 76 11.44 8.34 -11.04
C ALA A 76 10.39 9.38 -10.63
N ARG A 77 9.98 9.38 -9.35
CA ARG A 77 9.63 10.61 -8.62
C ARG A 77 10.08 10.51 -7.17
N ARG A 78 11.39 10.31 -6.97
CA ARG A 78 12.03 10.89 -5.78
C ARG A 78 12.03 12.41 -6.03
N THR A 79 11.25 13.13 -5.23
CA THR A 79 11.21 14.60 -5.15
C THR A 79 10.61 15.33 -6.37
N GLY A 80 9.56 16.12 -6.12
CA GLY A 80 9.22 17.25 -6.98
C GLY A 80 7.77 17.34 -7.44
N ARG A 81 6.99 18.18 -6.73
CA ARG A 81 5.97 19.10 -7.26
C ARG A 81 4.81 18.48 -8.05
N GLN A 82 3.67 18.27 -7.37
CA GLN A 82 2.36 18.36 -8.03
C GLN A 82 2.07 19.84 -8.33
N THR A 83 2.20 20.24 -9.60
CA THR A 83 1.57 21.45 -10.11
C THR A 83 0.22 21.02 -10.69
N SER A 84 -0.87 21.48 -10.08
CA SER A 84 -2.19 21.51 -10.72
C SER A 84 -2.14 22.52 -11.87
N LEU A 85 -2.64 22.13 -13.04
CA LEU A 85 -3.08 23.05 -14.09
C LEU A 85 -4.59 23.26 -13.94
#